data_AF-A0A2N2M9F3-F1
#
_entry.id   AF-A0A2N2M9F3-F1
#
_cell.length_a   1.000
_cell.length_b   1.000
_cell.length_c   1.000
_cell.angle_alpha   90.00
_cell.angle_beta   90.00
_cell.angle_gamma   90.00
#
_symmetry.space_group_name_H-M   'P 1'
#
loop_
_entity.id
_entity.type
_entity.pdbx_description
1 polymer ?
#
loop_
_entity_poly.entity_id
_entity_poly.type
_entity_poly.pdbx_seq_one_letter_code
_entity_poly.pdbx_strand_id
1 'polypeptide(L)'
;MADSIASGLVMKEVVARVSERFENLKQIEVISPLATIRGLCRLAQSEVNSHVPVRVHVFETLLNALPPDFYYSAHIPVPDFHIRPDLEEEYRAWWGKDAAGNDIADTACAGYGWSEVFYSPRKQIQMMNSQLQSRHNMTIAEIVLRNIKK
;
A
#
# COMPACT_ATOMS: atom_id res chain seq x y z
N MET A 1 14.01 -8.30 -1.18
CA MET A 1 13.96 -6.81 -1.22
C MET A 1 12.62 -6.34 -0.67
N ALA A 2 12.53 -5.08 -0.26
CA ALA A 2 11.38 -4.53 0.44
C ALA A 2 10.95 -3.19 -0.16
N ASP A 3 9.80 -3.11 -0.82
CA ASP A 3 9.26 -1.85 -1.34
C ASP A 3 7.75 -1.93 -1.60
N SER A 4 7.09 -0.79 -1.69
CA SER A 4 5.74 -0.68 -2.24
C SER A 4 5.77 -0.76 -3.77
N ILE A 5 4.79 -1.44 -4.38
CA ILE A 5 4.67 -1.56 -5.84
C ILE A 5 3.45 -0.76 -6.31
N ALA A 6 3.66 0.53 -6.60
CA ALA A 6 2.62 1.38 -7.16
C ALA A 6 2.44 1.15 -8.67
N SER A 7 3.34 1.67 -9.51
CA SER A 7 3.25 1.54 -10.97
C SER A 7 4.01 0.34 -11.55
N GLY A 8 4.80 -0.35 -10.72
CA GLY A 8 5.73 -1.40 -11.15
C GLY A 8 7.03 -0.90 -11.81
N LEU A 9 7.17 0.41 -12.08
CA LEU A 9 8.34 0.96 -12.77
C LEU A 9 9.63 0.83 -11.97
N VAL A 10 9.62 1.31 -10.71
CA VAL A 10 10.79 1.28 -9.84
C VAL A 10 11.22 -0.16 -9.60
N MET A 11 10.27 -1.05 -9.27
CA MET A 11 10.58 -2.45 -9.02
C MET A 11 11.16 -3.16 -10.26
N LYS A 12 10.68 -2.83 -11.47
CA LYS A 12 11.28 -3.35 -12.71
C LYS A 12 12.76 -2.99 -12.83
N GLU A 13 13.11 -1.73 -12.58
CA GLU A 13 14.51 -1.27 -12.63
C GLU A 13 15.35 -1.96 -11.55
N VAL A 14 14.83 -2.06 -10.33
CA VAL A 14 15.54 -2.73 -9.22
C VAL A 14 15.82 -4.19 -9.56
N VAL A 15 14.83 -4.93 -10.07
CA VAL A 15 15.00 -6.33 -10.52
C VAL A 15 16.06 -6.42 -11.62
N ALA A 16 16.07 -5.47 -12.58
CA ALA A 16 17.07 -5.45 -13.65
C ALA A 16 18.48 -5.28 -13.11
N ARG A 17 18.69 -4.29 -12.22
CA ARG A 17 19.99 -4.03 -11.60
C ARG A 17 20.49 -5.16 -10.72
N VAL A 18 19.59 -5.82 -10.00
CA VAL A 18 19.96 -7.01 -9.22
C VAL A 18 20.37 -8.15 -10.15
N SER A 19 19.63 -8.37 -11.22
CA SER A 19 19.94 -9.44 -12.19
C SER A 19 21.27 -9.17 -12.92
N GLU A 20 21.55 -7.93 -13.31
CA GLU A 20 22.83 -7.51 -13.91
C GLU A 20 24.01 -7.70 -12.96
N ARG A 21 23.81 -7.44 -11.66
CA ARG A 21 24.88 -7.48 -10.66
C ARG A 21 25.25 -8.89 -10.22
N PHE A 22 24.32 -9.83 -10.26
CA PHE A 22 24.49 -11.17 -9.69
C PHE A 22 24.26 -12.25 -10.75
N GLU A 23 25.34 -12.70 -11.37
CA GLU A 23 25.33 -13.63 -12.50
C GLU A 23 24.77 -15.03 -12.16
N ASN A 24 24.83 -15.45 -10.90
CA ASN A 24 24.39 -16.78 -10.44
C ASN A 24 23.05 -16.75 -9.68
N LEU A 25 22.24 -15.72 -9.88
CA LEU A 25 21.02 -15.50 -9.12
C LEU A 25 19.91 -16.46 -9.57
N LYS A 26 19.43 -17.31 -8.66
CA LYS A 26 18.39 -18.32 -8.96
C LYS A 26 16.97 -17.77 -8.90
N GLN A 27 16.74 -16.76 -8.07
CA GLN A 27 15.42 -16.18 -7.83
C GLN A 27 15.54 -14.84 -7.11
N ILE A 28 14.65 -13.89 -7.40
CA ILE A 28 14.44 -12.66 -6.63
C ILE A 28 13.16 -12.78 -5.82
N GLU A 29 13.27 -12.60 -4.51
CA GLU A 29 12.14 -12.54 -3.58
C GLU A 29 11.88 -11.07 -3.18
N VAL A 30 10.70 -10.57 -3.53
CA VAL A 30 10.24 -9.21 -3.22
C VAL A 30 9.14 -9.29 -2.17
N ILE A 31 9.36 -8.65 -1.03
CA ILE A 31 8.38 -8.49 0.03
C ILE A 31 7.76 -7.11 -0.17
N SER A 32 6.50 -7.08 -0.60
CA SER A 32 5.79 -5.84 -0.92
C SER A 32 4.57 -5.70 -0.02
N PRO A 33 4.68 -4.97 1.10
CA PRO A 33 3.54 -4.72 1.99
C PRO A 33 2.33 -4.16 1.26
N LEU A 34 2.58 -3.33 0.23
CA LEU A 34 1.54 -2.75 -0.61
C LEU A 34 1.89 -2.87 -2.08
N ALA A 35 0.96 -3.42 -2.86
CA ALA A 35 1.11 -3.48 -4.30
C ALA A 35 -0.23 -3.23 -5.00
N THR A 36 -0.21 -2.45 -6.08
CA THR A 36 -1.36 -2.40 -6.99
C THR A 36 -1.32 -3.60 -7.92
N ILE A 37 -2.49 -4.11 -8.30
CA ILE A 37 -2.61 -5.15 -9.32
C ILE A 37 -1.96 -4.70 -10.63
N ARG A 38 -2.17 -3.46 -11.05
CA ARG A 38 -1.55 -2.92 -12.27
C ARG A 38 -0.02 -2.94 -12.18
N GLY A 39 0.55 -2.58 -11.05
CA GLY A 39 1.99 -2.64 -10.80
C GLY A 39 2.54 -4.06 -10.82
N LEU A 40 1.81 -5.02 -10.22
CA LEU A 40 2.13 -6.45 -10.26
C LEU A 40 2.05 -7.01 -11.69
N CYS A 41 0.99 -6.71 -12.44
CA CYS A 41 0.86 -7.12 -13.84
C CYS A 41 2.00 -6.57 -14.70
N ARG A 42 2.35 -5.28 -14.52
CA ARG A 42 3.46 -4.67 -15.25
C ARG A 42 4.79 -5.32 -14.91
N LEU A 43 5.00 -5.66 -13.65
CA LEU A 43 6.19 -6.40 -13.24
C LEU A 43 6.19 -7.79 -13.87
N ALA A 44 5.08 -8.53 -13.82
CA ALA A 44 4.96 -9.87 -14.41
C ALA A 44 5.21 -9.89 -15.92
N GLN A 45 4.79 -8.85 -16.64
CA GLN A 45 5.02 -8.67 -18.09
C GLN A 45 6.43 -8.15 -18.43
N SER A 46 7.27 -7.87 -17.45
CA SER A 46 8.61 -7.34 -17.69
C SER A 46 9.53 -8.42 -18.28
N GLU A 47 10.16 -8.09 -19.42
CA GLU A 47 11.20 -8.93 -20.04
C GLU A 47 12.37 -9.23 -19.09
N VAL A 48 12.60 -8.38 -18.09
CA VAL A 48 13.62 -8.57 -17.05
C VAL A 48 13.39 -9.87 -16.27
N ASN A 49 12.15 -10.32 -16.14
CA ASN A 49 11.82 -11.56 -15.41
C ASN A 49 12.05 -12.81 -16.25
N SER A 50 12.43 -12.68 -17.53
CA SER A 50 12.63 -13.83 -18.42
C SER A 50 13.90 -14.63 -18.08
N HIS A 51 14.84 -14.05 -17.33
CA HIS A 51 16.13 -14.67 -17.02
C HIS A 51 16.23 -15.14 -15.57
N VAL A 52 15.56 -14.42 -14.66
CA VAL A 52 15.55 -14.73 -13.22
C VAL A 52 14.11 -14.71 -12.73
N PRO A 53 13.60 -15.81 -12.17
CA PRO A 53 12.28 -15.85 -11.57
C PRO A 53 12.12 -14.78 -10.47
N VAL A 54 11.04 -14.02 -10.53
CA VAL A 54 10.67 -13.02 -9.50
C VAL A 54 9.41 -13.50 -8.79
N ARG A 55 9.47 -13.61 -7.46
CA ARG A 55 8.30 -13.86 -6.61
C ARG A 55 8.04 -12.65 -5.75
N VAL A 56 6.77 -12.23 -5.72
CA VAL A 56 6.32 -11.09 -4.92
C VAL A 56 5.37 -11.60 -3.84
N HIS A 57 5.69 -11.29 -2.59
CA HIS A 57 4.84 -11.54 -1.42
C HIS A 57 4.11 -10.24 -1.12
N VAL A 58 2.78 -10.27 -1.27
CA VAL A 58 1.93 -9.09 -1.07
C VAL A 58 1.08 -9.29 0.18
N PHE A 59 1.07 -8.30 1.06
CA PHE A 59 0.27 -8.35 2.29
C PHE A 59 -1.07 -7.66 2.11
N GLU A 60 -1.09 -6.55 1.37
CA GLU A 60 -2.29 -5.78 1.12
C GLU A 60 -2.29 -5.24 -0.32
N THR A 61 -3.40 -5.43 -1.03
CA THR A 61 -3.64 -4.92 -2.39
C THR A 61 -4.55 -3.70 -2.39
N LEU A 62 -4.46 -2.87 -1.35
CA LEU A 62 -5.22 -1.64 -1.23
C LEU A 62 -4.29 -0.45 -1.41
N LEU A 63 -4.43 0.23 -2.53
CA LEU A 63 -4.02 1.61 -2.64
C LEU A 63 -5.27 2.39 -3.01
N ASN A 64 -5.73 3.19 -2.06
CA ASN A 64 -6.65 4.27 -2.33
C ASN A 64 -6.02 5.11 -3.46
N ALA A 65 -6.56 4.95 -4.65
CA ALA A 65 -6.09 5.61 -5.85
C ALA A 65 -7.17 6.53 -6.43
N LEU A 66 -8.18 6.84 -5.61
CA LEU A 66 -9.19 7.82 -5.96
C LEU A 66 -8.71 9.21 -5.50
N PRO A 67 -8.85 10.25 -6.34
CA PRO A 67 -8.64 11.63 -5.94
C PRO A 67 -9.40 11.93 -4.63
N PRO A 68 -8.85 12.75 -3.72
CA PRO A 68 -7.83 13.78 -3.95
C PRO A 68 -6.40 13.40 -3.53
N ASP A 69 -6.09 12.14 -3.25
CA ASP A 69 -4.82 11.81 -2.59
C ASP A 69 -3.58 11.90 -3.50
N PHE A 70 -2.51 12.47 -2.94
CA PHE A 70 -1.22 12.78 -3.57
C PHE A 70 -0.43 11.56 -4.08
N TYR A 71 -0.95 10.35 -3.86
CA TYR A 71 -0.35 9.10 -4.33
C TYR A 71 -1.29 8.42 -5.33
N TYR A 72 -1.65 9.14 -6.40
CA TYR A 72 -2.35 8.54 -7.53
C TYR A 72 -1.49 7.41 -8.10
N SER A 73 -1.81 6.20 -7.68
CA SER A 73 -1.20 4.99 -8.21
C SER A 73 -2.04 4.54 -9.40
N ALA A 74 -1.35 4.32 -10.51
CA ALA A 74 -1.94 3.72 -11.68
C ALA A 74 -2.63 2.40 -11.29
N HIS A 75 -3.96 2.33 -11.37
CA HIS A 75 -4.78 1.18 -10.97
C HIS A 75 -5.74 0.76 -12.09
N ILE A 76 -6.43 -0.38 -11.91
CA ILE A 76 -7.56 -0.78 -12.76
C ILE A 76 -8.77 -0.01 -12.21
N PRO A 77 -9.53 0.73 -13.03
CA PRO A 77 -10.65 1.54 -12.55
C PRO A 77 -11.90 0.69 -12.24
N VAL A 78 -11.71 -0.50 -11.65
CA VAL A 78 -12.77 -1.42 -11.23
C VAL A 78 -12.50 -1.75 -9.76
N PRO A 79 -13.26 -1.17 -8.81
CA PRO A 79 -13.04 -1.35 -7.38
C PRO A 79 -12.91 -2.82 -6.97
N ASP A 80 -13.79 -3.69 -7.50
CA ASP A 80 -13.82 -5.14 -7.19
C ASP A 80 -12.52 -5.90 -7.49
N PHE A 81 -11.63 -5.35 -8.33
CA PHE A 81 -10.30 -5.92 -8.52
C PHE A 81 -9.37 -5.58 -7.36
N HIS A 82 -9.53 -4.41 -6.74
CA HIS A 82 -8.64 -3.89 -5.71
C HIS A 82 -9.16 -4.14 -4.30
N ILE A 83 -10.48 -4.20 -4.14
CA ILE A 83 -11.18 -4.23 -2.87
C ILE A 83 -12.31 -5.26 -2.93
N ARG A 84 -12.64 -5.85 -1.78
CA ARG A 84 -13.88 -6.59 -1.55
C ARG A 84 -14.93 -5.55 -1.13
N PRO A 85 -15.92 -5.19 -1.96
CA PRO A 85 -16.85 -4.09 -1.64
C PRO A 85 -17.61 -4.31 -0.33
N ASP A 86 -17.93 -5.58 -0.04
CA ASP A 86 -18.54 -6.02 1.23
C ASP A 86 -17.65 -5.71 2.44
N LEU A 87 -16.33 -5.81 2.28
CA LEU A 87 -15.36 -5.50 3.34
C LEU A 87 -14.99 -4.00 3.37
N GLU A 88 -15.16 -3.28 2.26
CA GLU A 88 -14.95 -1.84 2.22
C GLU A 88 -15.98 -1.10 3.08
N GLU A 89 -17.25 -1.50 3.01
CA GLU A 89 -18.29 -0.90 3.84
C GLU A 89 -17.99 -1.10 5.34
N GLU A 90 -17.63 -2.31 5.75
CA GLU A 90 -17.23 -2.62 7.12
C GLU A 90 -15.98 -1.82 7.55
N TYR A 91 -14.97 -1.77 6.68
CA TYR A 91 -13.74 -0.99 6.90
C TYR A 91 -14.03 0.50 7.08
N ARG A 92 -14.81 1.10 6.17
CA ARG A 92 -15.21 2.52 6.24
C ARG A 92 -16.07 2.79 7.45
N ALA A 93 -16.96 1.88 7.84
CA ALA A 93 -17.76 2.01 9.06
C ALA A 93 -16.88 1.94 10.33
N TRP A 94 -15.84 1.09 10.33
CA TRP A 94 -14.90 0.98 11.43
C TRP A 94 -14.05 2.25 11.59
N TRP A 95 -13.57 2.84 10.49
CA TRP A 95 -12.85 4.12 10.47
C TRP A 95 -13.76 5.32 10.73
N GLY A 96 -15.00 5.28 10.26
CA GLY A 96 -16.01 6.29 10.44
C GLY A 96 -15.68 7.63 9.79
N LYS A 97 -16.42 8.65 10.21
CA LYS A 97 -16.26 10.04 9.74
C LYS A 97 -15.70 10.94 10.83
N ASP A 98 -14.99 11.99 10.41
CA ASP A 98 -14.53 13.05 11.31
C ASP A 98 -15.66 14.03 11.67
N ALA A 99 -15.35 15.05 12.47
CA ALA A 99 -16.32 16.07 12.90
C ALA A 99 -16.87 16.93 11.75
N ALA A 100 -16.17 16.99 10.62
CA ALA A 100 -16.60 17.70 9.41
C ALA A 100 -17.35 16.80 8.42
N GLY A 101 -17.51 15.51 8.72
CA GLY A 101 -18.21 14.53 7.89
C GLY A 101 -17.33 13.86 6.82
N ASN A 102 -16.02 14.10 6.83
CA ASN A 102 -15.09 13.45 5.91
C ASN A 102 -14.81 12.01 6.34
N ASP A 103 -14.64 11.11 5.38
CA ASP A 103 -14.35 9.71 5.64
C ASP A 103 -12.88 9.53 6.09
N ILE A 104 -12.68 9.01 7.31
CA ILE A 104 -11.35 8.81 7.90
C ILE A 104 -10.61 7.64 7.21
N ALA A 105 -11.35 6.73 6.58
CA ALA A 105 -10.74 5.67 5.76
C ALA A 105 -9.86 6.22 4.63
N ASP A 106 -10.12 7.45 4.17
CA ASP A 106 -9.36 8.10 3.11
C ASP A 106 -8.02 8.67 3.63
N THR A 107 -7.78 8.69 4.95
CA THR A 107 -6.49 9.05 5.54
C THR A 107 -5.45 7.95 5.41
N ALA A 108 -5.89 6.68 5.39
CA ALA A 108 -5.02 5.51 5.43
C ALA A 108 -4.37 5.22 4.07
N CYS A 109 -3.86 6.27 3.43
CA CYS A 109 -3.07 6.16 2.23
C CYS A 109 -1.62 5.98 2.64
N ALA A 110 -1.16 4.75 2.56
CA ALA A 110 0.27 4.52 2.53
C ALA A 110 0.89 5.24 1.32
N GLY A 111 1.78 6.16 1.63
CA GLY A 111 2.43 7.04 0.66
C GLY A 111 3.94 7.06 0.83
N TYR A 112 4.57 8.11 0.30
CA TYR A 112 6.01 8.33 0.38
C TYR A 112 6.52 8.24 1.83
N GLY A 113 7.52 7.39 2.08
CA GLY A 113 8.11 7.18 3.42
C GLY A 113 7.45 6.08 4.27
N TRP A 114 6.36 5.45 3.82
CA TRP A 114 5.75 4.32 4.55
C TRP A 114 6.54 3.00 4.40
N SER A 115 7.55 2.92 3.54
CA SER A 115 8.37 1.70 3.39
C SER A 115 9.08 1.29 4.69
N GLU A 116 9.55 2.25 5.50
CA GLU A 116 10.17 1.97 6.81
C GLU A 116 9.14 1.60 7.89
N VAL A 117 7.89 2.01 7.69
CA VAL A 117 6.79 1.82 8.62
C VAL A 117 6.44 0.34 8.73
N PHE A 118 6.48 -0.41 7.64
CA PHE A 118 6.17 -1.83 7.63
C PHE A 118 7.05 -2.68 8.55
N TYR A 119 8.25 -2.20 8.89
CA TYR A 119 9.20 -2.91 9.75
C TYR A 119 9.22 -2.42 11.20
N SER A 120 8.40 -1.42 11.55
CA SER A 120 8.35 -0.86 12.90
C SER A 120 6.92 -0.50 13.31
N PRO A 121 6.29 -1.28 14.20
CA PRO A 121 4.96 -0.97 14.75
C PRO A 121 4.88 0.42 15.38
N ARG A 122 5.97 0.90 15.98
CA ARG A 122 6.05 2.26 16.52
C ARG A 122 5.94 3.31 15.40
N LYS A 123 6.68 3.13 14.29
CA LYS A 123 6.59 4.05 13.14
C LYS A 123 5.22 3.99 12.47
N GLN A 124 4.55 2.84 12.47
CA GLN A 124 3.15 2.69 12.01
C GLN A 124 2.22 3.61 12.78
N ILE A 125 2.22 3.47 14.11
CA ILE A 125 1.39 4.29 14.99
C ILE A 125 1.74 5.77 14.83
N GLN A 126 3.02 6.11 14.75
CA GLN A 126 3.47 7.50 14.60
C GLN A 126 2.99 8.13 13.28
N MET A 127 3.10 7.41 12.16
CA MET A 127 2.69 7.93 10.86
C MET A 127 1.17 7.97 10.71
N MET A 128 0.45 6.95 11.20
CA MET A 128 -1.01 7.00 11.29
C MET A 128 -1.47 8.21 12.10
N ASN A 129 -0.93 8.41 13.30
CA ASN A 129 -1.29 9.57 14.13
C ASN A 129 -0.93 10.89 13.48
N SER A 130 0.19 10.98 12.76
CA SER A 130 0.59 12.21 12.08
C SER A 130 -0.40 12.58 10.97
N GLN A 131 -0.85 11.61 10.16
CA GLN A 131 -1.85 11.84 9.12
C GLN A 131 -3.24 12.13 9.70
N LEU A 132 -3.67 11.36 10.70
CA LEU A 132 -4.95 11.57 11.39
C LEU A 132 -5.01 12.94 12.07
N GLN A 133 -3.92 13.35 12.74
CA GLN A 133 -3.84 14.66 13.38
C GLN A 133 -3.89 15.77 12.35
N SER A 134 -3.11 15.66 11.26
CA SER A 134 -3.03 16.68 10.22
C SER A 134 -4.33 16.86 9.44
N ARG A 135 -5.07 15.77 9.18
CA ARG A 135 -6.23 15.78 8.27
C ARG A 135 -7.57 15.80 9.00
N HIS A 136 -7.63 15.21 10.20
CA HIS A 136 -8.89 15.01 10.93
C HIS A 136 -8.83 15.53 12.37
N ASN A 137 -7.69 16.04 12.83
CA ASN A 137 -7.47 16.48 14.21
C ASN A 137 -7.78 15.36 15.24
N MET A 138 -7.41 14.12 14.91
CA MET A 138 -7.66 12.92 15.70
C MET A 138 -6.42 12.03 15.82
N THR A 139 -6.50 11.03 16.69
CA THR A 139 -5.50 9.98 16.90
C THR A 139 -6.11 8.60 16.70
N ILE A 140 -5.26 7.61 16.41
CA ILE A 140 -5.68 6.21 16.31
C ILE A 140 -6.26 5.68 17.61
N ALA A 141 -5.80 6.21 18.76
CA ALA A 141 -6.31 5.82 20.08
C ALA A 141 -7.79 6.19 20.24
N GLU A 142 -8.20 7.37 19.78
CA GLU A 142 -9.59 7.81 19.82
C GLU A 142 -10.49 6.93 18.95
N ILE A 143 -10.00 6.53 17.76
CA ILE A 143 -10.71 5.62 16.84
C ILE A 143 -10.88 4.24 17.47
N VAL A 144 -9.82 3.71 18.08
CA VAL A 144 -9.86 2.41 18.78
C VAL A 144 -10.84 2.48 19.96
N LEU A 145 -10.74 3.51 20.81
CA LEU A 145 -11.64 3.69 21.96
C LEU A 145 -13.11 3.80 21.54
N ARG A 146 -13.40 4.45 20.41
CA ARG A 146 -14.76 4.53 19.85
C ARG A 146 -15.32 3.14 19.52
N ASN A 147 -14.49 2.25 18.98
CA ASN A 147 -14.94 0.92 18.57
C ASN A 147 -14.92 -0.12 19.71
N ILE A 148 -14.14 0.09 20.77
CA ILE A 148 -14.18 -0.75 21.99
C ILE A 148 -15.43 -0.44 22.84
N LYS A 149 -15.95 0.79 22.77
CA LYS A 149 -17.12 1.24 23.53
C LYS A 149 -18.46 0.98 22.82
N LYS A 150 -18.44 0.44 21.61
CA LYS A 150 -19.64 -0.07 20.92
C LYS A 150 -19.94 -1.48 21.38
#